data_AF-A0A942CSV3-F1
#
_entry.id   AF-A0A942CSV3-F1
#
_cell.length_a   1.000
_cell.length_b   1.000
_cell.length_c   1.000
_cell.angle_alpha   90.00
_cell.angle_beta   90.00
_cell.angle_gamma   90.00
#
_symmetry.space_group_name_H-M   'P 1'
#
loop_
_entity.id
_entity.type
_entity.pdbx_description
1 polymer ?
#
loop_
_entity_poly.entity_id
_entity_poly.type
_entity_poly.pdbx_seq_one_letter_code
_entity_poly.pdbx_strand_id
1 'polypeptide(L)'
;MKAIKIAAICLLFAGFTAAKEHDYQKGTLLRMDSSSCGSQEKGSKTVAGEILGTDAQNRKTKELLCQEYILQTDHVIYRIRPIDDKHPVLLPIGETAQFRINKDKLILRVPELNDKERQYTVVSMTPREDKPTPTQSASKN
;
A
#
# COMPACT_ATOMS: atom_id res chain seq x y z
N MET A 1 -21.04 -60.19 16.64
CA MET A 1 -20.66 -59.56 15.36
C MET A 1 -21.66 -58.48 14.95
N LYS A 2 -21.60 -57.27 15.52
CA LYS A 2 -22.41 -56.11 15.06
C LYS A 2 -21.90 -54.75 15.58
N ALA A 3 -21.15 -54.72 16.69
CA ALA A 3 -20.63 -53.49 17.28
C ALA A 3 -19.31 -52.96 16.68
N ILE A 4 -18.57 -53.76 15.89
CA ILE A 4 -17.23 -53.38 15.40
C ILE A 4 -17.29 -52.54 14.11
N LYS A 5 -18.44 -52.49 13.41
CA LYS A 5 -18.55 -51.78 12.13
C LYS A 5 -18.87 -50.28 12.23
N ILE A 6 -19.00 -49.72 13.44
CA ILE A 6 -19.39 -48.30 13.61
C ILE A 6 -18.19 -47.40 13.92
N ALA A 7 -17.06 -47.94 14.34
CA ALA A 7 -15.89 -47.14 14.71
C ALA A 7 -15.02 -46.63 13.52
N ALA A 8 -15.27 -47.09 12.30
CA ALA A 8 -14.40 -46.80 11.15
C ALA A 8 -14.84 -45.59 10.30
N ILE A 9 -15.96 -44.93 10.62
CA ILE A 9 -16.55 -43.88 9.76
C ILE A 9 -16.25 -42.44 10.23
N CYS A 10 -15.77 -42.23 11.46
CA CYS A 10 -15.58 -40.88 12.00
C CYS A 10 -14.23 -40.20 11.70
N LEU A 11 -13.31 -40.83 10.94
CA LEU A 11 -11.95 -40.32 10.73
C LEU A 11 -11.72 -39.55 9.42
N LEU A 12 -12.77 -39.23 8.65
CA LEU A 12 -12.63 -38.55 7.35
C LEU A 12 -12.92 -37.04 7.35
N PHE A 13 -13.16 -36.41 8.51
CA PHE A 13 -13.38 -34.97 8.62
C PHE A 13 -12.23 -34.25 9.34
N ALA A 14 -11.00 -34.48 8.88
CA ALA A 14 -9.94 -33.47 9.02
C ALA A 14 -9.96 -32.62 7.74
N GLY A 15 -11.05 -31.88 7.55
CA GLY A 15 -11.10 -30.82 6.55
C GLY A 15 -10.09 -29.77 6.98
N PHE A 16 -8.91 -29.76 6.36
CA PHE A 16 -8.04 -28.60 6.39
C PHE A 16 -8.85 -27.48 5.75
N THR A 17 -9.48 -26.64 6.55
CA THR A 17 -9.86 -25.31 6.13
C THR A 17 -8.55 -24.57 5.96
N ALA A 18 -7.90 -24.77 4.82
CA ALA A 18 -6.98 -23.80 4.28
C ALA A 18 -7.84 -22.57 4.03
N ALA A 19 -7.97 -21.73 5.07
CA ALA A 19 -8.46 -20.37 4.92
C ALA A 19 -7.72 -19.81 3.72
N LYS A 20 -8.47 -19.19 2.79
CA LYS A 20 -7.98 -18.70 1.51
C LYS A 20 -6.87 -17.68 1.79
N GLU A 21 -5.66 -18.19 1.95
CA GLU A 21 -4.50 -17.42 2.38
C GLU A 21 -4.02 -16.72 1.12
N HIS A 22 -4.51 -15.50 0.94
CA HIS A 22 -3.98 -14.63 -0.10
C HIS A 22 -2.47 -14.53 0.13
N ASP A 23 -1.66 -14.71 -0.91
CA ASP A 23 -0.20 -14.66 -0.83
C ASP A 23 0.26 -13.28 -0.32
N TYR A 24 0.36 -13.17 1.00
CA TYR A 24 0.79 -11.96 1.70
C TYR A 24 2.31 -11.95 1.75
N GLN A 25 2.90 -10.95 1.12
CA GLN A 25 4.31 -10.62 1.26
C GLN A 25 4.53 -9.85 2.55
N LYS A 26 5.74 -9.94 3.10
CA LYS A 26 6.14 -9.19 4.29
C LYS A 26 7.11 -8.08 3.91
N GLY A 27 7.00 -6.95 4.59
CA GLY A 27 7.92 -5.84 4.47
C GLY A 27 7.93 -5.02 5.75
N THR A 28 8.94 -4.18 5.91
CA THR A 28 9.08 -3.28 7.07
C THR A 28 8.72 -1.86 6.66
N LEU A 29 7.93 -1.18 7.47
CA LEU A 29 7.64 0.24 7.32
C LEU A 29 8.82 1.05 7.85
N LEU A 30 9.65 1.59 6.97
CA LEU A 30 10.91 2.23 7.39
C LEU A 30 10.72 3.66 7.88
N ARG A 31 9.88 4.43 7.18
CA ARG A 31 9.65 5.84 7.48
C ARG A 31 8.41 6.37 6.77
N MET A 32 8.02 7.57 7.19
CA MET A 32 6.98 8.38 6.59
C MET A 32 7.63 9.66 6.07
N ASP A 33 7.42 9.96 4.79
CA ASP A 33 7.88 11.17 4.13
C ASP A 33 6.67 12.07 3.79
N SER A 34 6.93 13.37 3.69
CA SER A 34 5.98 14.34 3.17
C SER A 34 6.48 14.84 1.82
N SER A 35 5.73 14.60 0.75
CA SER A 35 6.16 14.94 -0.60
C SER A 35 5.13 15.81 -1.30
N SER A 36 5.60 16.74 -2.12
CA SER A 36 4.75 17.49 -3.04
C SER A 36 3.95 16.56 -3.94
N CYS A 37 2.64 16.72 -3.95
CA CYS A 37 1.73 15.85 -4.68
C CYS A 37 0.70 16.59 -5.52
N GLY A 38 0.72 17.92 -5.51
CA GLY A 38 -0.18 18.73 -6.32
C GLY A 38 -0.16 20.20 -5.90
N SER A 39 -0.92 21.03 -6.60
CA SER A 39 -1.08 22.45 -6.31
C SER A 39 -2.55 22.78 -6.14
N GLN A 40 -2.92 23.39 -5.01
CA GLN A 40 -4.27 23.92 -4.83
C GLN A 40 -4.27 25.41 -5.22
N GLU A 41 -4.81 25.72 -6.40
CA GLU A 41 -5.25 27.08 -6.69
C GLU A 41 -6.57 27.31 -5.94
N LYS A 42 -6.58 28.23 -4.99
CA LYS A 42 -7.83 28.73 -4.39
C LYS A 42 -8.56 29.60 -5.42
N GLY A 43 -9.20 28.97 -6.41
CA GLY A 43 -10.13 29.61 -7.34
C GLY A 43 -11.49 29.88 -6.68
N SER A 44 -11.53 30.72 -5.65
CA SER A 44 -12.80 31.23 -5.12
C SER A 44 -13.20 32.48 -5.88
N LYS A 45 -14.08 32.32 -6.88
CA LYS A 45 -14.91 33.37 -7.54
C LYS A 45 -14.06 34.47 -8.22
N THR A 46 -14.01 34.58 -9.54
CA THR A 46 -14.94 35.44 -10.30
C THR A 46 -14.88 35.11 -11.80
N VAL A 47 -15.85 34.35 -12.31
CA VAL A 47 -16.16 34.29 -13.76
C VAL A 47 -16.93 35.56 -14.19
N ALA A 48 -16.65 36.71 -13.57
CA ALA A 48 -17.41 37.95 -13.74
C ALA A 48 -16.57 39.23 -13.60
N GLY A 49 -15.25 39.15 -13.81
CA GLY A 49 -14.35 40.29 -13.58
C GLY A 49 -13.19 40.42 -14.57
N GLU A 50 -13.28 39.85 -15.77
CA GLU A 50 -12.28 40.06 -16.85
C GLU A 50 -12.53 41.35 -17.65
N ILE A 51 -13.05 42.38 -16.98
CA ILE A 51 -12.99 43.76 -17.43
C ILE A 51 -12.29 44.49 -16.30
N LEU A 52 -11.29 45.31 -16.62
CA LEU A 52 -10.39 46.02 -15.71
C LEU A 52 -9.10 45.25 -15.44
N GLY A 53 -8.19 45.38 -16.42
CA GLY A 53 -6.77 45.19 -16.17
C GLY A 53 -6.31 46.14 -15.08
N THR A 54 -5.71 45.56 -14.04
CA THR A 54 -4.73 46.18 -13.14
C THR A 54 -4.18 45.07 -12.23
N ASP A 55 -2.87 44.89 -12.33
CA ASP A 55 -1.91 44.69 -11.24
C ASP A 55 -1.95 43.39 -10.42
N ALA A 56 -0.85 42.65 -10.50
CA ALA A 56 -0.38 41.70 -9.49
C ALA A 56 -1.40 40.62 -9.05
N GLN A 57 -1.63 39.67 -9.93
CA GLN A 57 -2.31 38.41 -9.61
C GLN A 57 -1.50 37.67 -8.52
N ASN A 58 -1.87 37.90 -7.25
CA ASN A 58 -1.37 37.16 -6.09
C ASN A 58 -1.95 35.74 -6.15
N ARG A 59 -1.52 34.94 -7.12
CA ARG A 59 -1.74 33.49 -7.18
C ARG A 59 -0.95 32.87 -6.04
N LYS A 60 -1.54 32.79 -4.85
CA LYS A 60 -1.03 31.94 -3.76
C LYS A 60 -1.31 30.49 -4.10
N THR A 61 -0.57 29.95 -5.06
CA THR A 61 -0.57 28.54 -5.39
C THR A 61 0.05 27.81 -4.20
N LYS A 62 -0.77 27.22 -3.32
CA LYS A 62 -0.26 26.47 -2.18
C LYS A 62 0.05 25.06 -2.64
N GLU A 63 1.32 24.67 -2.54
CA GLU A 63 1.77 23.31 -2.76
C GLU A 63 1.11 22.38 -1.74
N LEU A 64 0.49 21.31 -2.24
CA LEU A 64 -0.11 20.26 -1.43
C LEU A 64 0.96 19.22 -1.13
N LEU A 65 1.11 18.92 0.15
CA LEU A 65 2.03 17.89 0.65
C LEU A 65 1.21 16.65 1.00
N CYS A 66 1.53 15.53 0.35
CA CYS A 66 0.92 14.23 0.63
C CYS A 66 1.85 13.39 1.50
N GLN A 67 1.23 12.53 2.30
CA GLN A 67 1.91 11.59 3.16
C GLN A 67 2.27 10.34 2.36
N GLU A 68 3.55 9.98 2.35
CA GLU A 68 4.04 8.78 1.70
C GLU A 68 4.79 7.90 2.70
N TYR A 69 4.68 6.59 2.55
CA TYR A 69 5.35 5.62 3.38
C TYR A 69 6.34 4.79 2.57
N ILE A 70 7.46 4.46 3.20
CA ILE A 70 8.49 3.61 2.62
C ILE A 70 8.30 2.20 3.17
N LEU A 71 7.80 1.30 2.33
CA LEU A 71 7.68 -0.12 2.63
C LEU A 71 8.84 -0.86 1.97
N GLN A 72 9.74 -1.41 2.78
CA GLN A 72 10.89 -2.14 2.29
C GLN A 72 10.68 -3.65 2.41
N THR A 73 10.89 -4.37 1.31
CA THR A 73 10.98 -5.83 1.30
C THR A 73 12.42 -6.28 1.14
N ASP A 74 12.63 -7.58 0.90
CA ASP A 74 13.95 -8.12 0.63
C ASP A 74 14.62 -7.52 -0.61
N HIS A 75 13.85 -7.27 -1.67
CA HIS A 75 14.40 -6.89 -2.97
C HIS A 75 13.93 -5.54 -3.48
N VAL A 76 12.83 -5.00 -2.95
CA VAL A 76 12.21 -3.78 -3.49
C VAL A 76 11.82 -2.84 -2.36
N ILE A 77 12.02 -1.55 -2.59
CA ILE A 77 11.53 -0.45 -1.77
C ILE A 77 10.34 0.17 -2.49
N TYR A 78 9.17 0.08 -1.87
CA TYR A 78 7.93 0.66 -2.33
C TYR A 78 7.70 2.02 -1.64
N ARG A 79 7.38 3.04 -2.43
CA ARG A 79 6.80 4.28 -1.92
C ARG A 79 5.29 4.21 -2.09
N ILE A 80 4.55 4.22 -0.99
CA ILE A 80 3.10 4.03 -0.99
C ILE A 80 2.38 5.25 -0.41
N ARG A 81 1.22 5.59 -0.97
CA ARG A 81 0.38 6.69 -0.51
C ARG A 81 -1.01 6.18 -0.13
N PRO A 82 -1.61 6.65 0.98
CA PRO A 82 -3.01 6.38 1.28
C PRO A 82 -3.91 6.78 0.11
N ILE A 83 -4.94 5.98 -0.21
CA ILE A 83 -5.94 6.38 -1.21
C ILE A 83 -6.91 7.41 -0.63
N ASP A 84 -7.20 7.32 0.68
CA ASP A 84 -8.06 8.25 1.39
C ASP A 84 -7.23 9.29 2.14
N ASP A 85 -7.17 10.51 1.59
CA ASP A 85 -6.49 11.66 2.20
C ASP A 85 -7.31 12.32 3.33
N LYS A 86 -8.58 11.94 3.53
CA LYS A 86 -9.44 12.60 4.54
C LYS A 86 -9.18 12.09 5.95
N HIS A 87 -8.84 10.80 6.10
CA HIS A 87 -8.54 10.19 7.39
C HIS A 87 -7.34 9.23 7.27
N PRO A 88 -6.14 9.74 6.90
CA PRO A 88 -4.97 8.89 6.77
C PRO A 88 -4.60 8.33 8.15
N VAL A 89 -4.70 7.01 8.29
CA VAL A 89 -4.25 6.33 9.49
C VAL A 89 -2.73 6.33 9.52
N LEU A 90 -2.16 6.74 10.64
CA LEU A 90 -0.72 6.67 10.86
C LEU A 90 -0.27 5.22 10.97
N LEU A 91 0.66 4.81 10.11
CA LEU A 91 1.25 3.48 10.17
C LEU A 91 2.42 3.47 11.15
N PRO A 92 2.55 2.44 12.00
CA PRO A 92 3.66 2.33 12.93
C PRO A 92 4.96 2.08 12.16
N ILE A 93 5.93 2.98 12.34
CA ILE A 93 7.25 2.89 11.72
C ILE A 93 8.13 1.93 12.52
N GLY A 94 8.95 1.14 11.83
CA GLY A 94 9.77 0.07 12.39
C GLY A 94 9.07 -1.29 12.38
N GLU A 95 7.75 -1.31 12.22
CA GLU A 95 6.96 -2.54 12.30
C GLU A 95 6.88 -3.30 10.97
N THR A 96 6.63 -4.61 11.10
CA THR A 96 6.38 -5.49 9.96
C THR A 96 4.94 -5.35 9.48
N ALA A 97 4.78 -5.10 8.19
CA ALA A 97 3.50 -5.09 7.52
C ALA A 97 3.41 -6.28 6.54
N GLN A 98 2.19 -6.81 6.42
CA GLN A 98 1.82 -7.78 5.41
C GLN A 98 1.14 -7.06 4.26
N PHE A 99 1.48 -7.37 3.03
CA PHE A 99 0.85 -6.73 1.88
C PHE A 99 0.68 -7.67 0.71
N ARG A 100 -0.27 -7.33 -0.16
CA ARG A 100 -0.44 -7.96 -1.46
C ARG A 100 -0.73 -6.90 -2.50
N ILE A 101 -0.27 -7.12 -3.72
CA ILE A 101 -0.55 -6.24 -4.85
C ILE A 101 -1.77 -6.79 -5.57
N ASN A 102 -2.79 -5.97 -5.72
CA ASN A 102 -3.98 -6.28 -6.51
C ASN A 102 -4.14 -5.18 -7.57
N LYS A 103 -3.81 -5.52 -8.82
CA LYS A 103 -3.75 -4.60 -9.95
C LYS A 103 -2.83 -3.41 -9.66
N ASP A 104 -3.39 -2.21 -9.55
CA ASP A 104 -2.72 -0.93 -9.29
C ASP A 104 -2.65 -0.57 -7.80
N LYS A 105 -3.23 -1.41 -6.93
CA LYS A 105 -3.37 -1.13 -5.49
C LYS A 105 -2.54 -2.08 -4.65
N LEU A 106 -1.90 -1.51 -3.64
CA LEU A 106 -1.25 -2.25 -2.58
C LEU A 106 -2.20 -2.36 -1.39
N ILE A 107 -2.59 -3.59 -1.06
CA ILE A 107 -3.44 -3.89 0.09
C ILE A 107 -2.51 -4.20 1.26
N LEU A 108 -2.45 -3.29 2.23
CA LEU A 108 -1.59 -3.36 3.40
C LEU A 108 -2.39 -3.78 4.63
N ARG A 109 -1.81 -4.68 5.43
CA ARG A 109 -2.28 -5.11 6.74
C ARG A 109 -1.11 -4.97 7.72
N VAL A 110 -1.36 -4.32 8.85
CA VAL A 110 -0.36 -4.16 9.92
C VAL A 110 -0.88 -4.84 11.19
N PRO A 111 -0.26 -5.96 11.60
CA PRO A 111 -0.68 -6.70 12.80
C PRO A 111 -0.72 -5.85 14.06
N GLU A 112 0.35 -5.08 14.31
CA GLU A 112 0.50 -4.26 15.51
C GLU A 112 -0.53 -3.12 15.65
N LEU A 113 -1.21 -2.75 14.56
CA LEU A 113 -2.16 -1.63 14.58
C LEU A 113 -3.60 -2.08 14.86
N ASN A 114 -4.14 -2.95 14.00
CA ASN A 114 -5.49 -3.50 14.14
C ASN A 114 -5.81 -4.61 13.13
N ASP A 115 -4.81 -5.14 12.41
CA ASP A 115 -4.99 -6.19 11.40
C ASP A 115 -5.96 -5.88 10.25
N LYS A 116 -6.41 -4.63 10.10
CA LYS A 116 -7.33 -4.26 9.01
C LYS A 116 -6.60 -4.06 7.70
N GLU A 117 -7.16 -4.62 6.63
CA GLU A 117 -6.74 -4.35 5.25
C GLU A 117 -7.04 -2.90 4.86
N ARG A 118 -6.04 -2.24 4.27
CA ARG A 118 -6.11 -0.86 3.80
C ARG A 118 -5.52 -0.76 2.42
N GLN A 119 -6.10 0.11 1.58
CA GLN A 119 -5.65 0.28 0.20
C GLN A 119 -4.70 1.47 0.11
N TYR A 120 -3.58 1.26 -0.57
CA TYR A 120 -2.57 2.25 -0.88
C TYR A 120 -2.28 2.25 -2.38
N THR A 121 -1.94 3.42 -2.92
CA THR A 121 -1.41 3.56 -4.27
C THR A 121 0.11 3.45 -4.21
N VAL A 122 0.70 2.72 -5.15
CA VAL A 122 2.15 2.65 -5.31
C VAL A 122 2.62 3.86 -6.13
N VAL A 123 3.41 4.74 -5.52
CA VAL A 123 3.98 5.94 -6.15
C VAL A 123 5.24 5.60 -6.92
N SER A 124 6.09 4.75 -6.36
CA SER A 124 7.30 4.25 -7.04
C SER A 124 7.78 2.94 -6.44
N MET A 125 8.57 2.21 -7.23
CA MET A 125 9.22 0.96 -6.86
C MET A 125 10.69 1.06 -7.26
N THR A 126 11.58 0.85 -6.29
CA THR A 126 13.03 0.91 -6.51
C THR A 126 13.66 -0.40 -6.02
N PRO A 127 14.52 -1.06 -6.80
CA PRO A 127 15.23 -2.24 -6.33
C PRO A 127 16.17 -1.85 -5.18
N ARG A 128 16.38 -2.76 -4.23
CA ARG A 128 17.37 -2.55 -3.17
C ARG A 128 18.77 -2.70 -3.74
N GLU A 129 19.60 -1.71 -3.52
CA GLU A 129 21.02 -1.75 -3.91
C GLU A 129 21.82 -2.71 -3.01
N ASP A 130 21.39 -2.89 -1.75
CA ASP A 130 22.09 -3.71 -0.75
C ASP A 130 21.99 -5.23 -1.02
N LYS A 131 21.07 -5.68 -1.87
CA LYS A 131 20.89 -7.10 -2.20
C LYS A 131 20.93 -7.27 -3.72
N PRO A 132 21.92 -8.00 -4.30
CA PRO A 132 21.93 -8.25 -5.73
C PRO A 132 20.63 -8.98 -6.15
N THR A 133 19.98 -8.45 -7.18
CA THR A 133 18.81 -9.11 -7.80
C THR A 133 19.26 -10.47 -8.33
N PRO A 134 18.52 -11.57 -8.12
CA PRO A 134 18.85 -12.84 -8.75
C PRO A 134 18.83 -12.62 -10.27
N THR A 135 20.00 -12.58 -10.89
CA THR A 135 20.12 -12.49 -12.33
C THR A 135 19.51 -13.78 -12.88
N GLN A 136 18.30 -13.72 -13.43
CA GLN A 136 17.79 -14.80 -14.25
C GLN A 136 18.70 -14.84 -15.49
N SER A 137 19.73 -15.67 -15.40
CA SER A 137 20.59 -16.01 -16.54
C SER A 137 19.67 -16.48 -17.66
N ALA A 138 19.52 -15.66 -18.69
CA ALA A 138 18.86 -16.04 -19.92
C ALA A 138 19.63 -17.24 -20.50
N SER A 139 19.09 -18.43 -20.27
CA SER A 139 19.57 -19.67 -20.86
C SER A 139 19.25 -19.62 -22.35
N LYS A 140 20.25 -19.19 -23.13
CA LYS A 140 20.25 -19.36 -24.58
C LYS A 140 20.43 -20.84 -24.88
N ASN A 141 19.37 -21.49 -25.39
CA ASN A 141 19.46 -22.69 -26.20
C ASN A 141 18.78 -22.41 -27.55
#